data_AF-A0A529XE99-F1
#
_entry.id   AF-A0A529XE99-F1
#
_cell.length_a   1.000
_cell.length_b   1.000
_cell.length_c   1.000
_cell.angle_alpha   90.00
_cell.angle_beta   90.00
_cell.angle_gamma   90.00
#
_symmetry.space_group_name_H-M   'P 1'
#
loop_
_entity.id
_entity.type
_entity.pdbx_description
1 polymer ?
#
loop_
_entity_poly.entity_id
_entity_poly.type
_entity_poly.pdbx_seq_one_letter_code
_entity_poly.pdbx_strand_id
1 'polypeptide(L)'
;MFFRLLRLILVVIVAVFGQPALEASAQAIGHGSAQLIADQTKVIQDLTAKTDGLEKRLGDPDQDDAGLVDIRLQFEDISRAALTSALAFRQRLNDINNRIEVLGAPPAQGEPPEPAIVSNERGALVSEKAEINAVVASAQNLSVRVNGLVDKISVMRSELFRSVITKHYDLNDALSPQAFSDAHDQITGLYKAVSSWLSFALKFKFQAILAATLMALALAAVLLIGGRRLFGRIFEADPTVEEPSYLSRLSVAFWSTLLPTLALGVFFASAVFFFNYYNVLRGDIGTFLNALLTVIGMVFCVNRLTNAVLEPRLPNWRLIPVATGSARWLVGLTTAMALVLGLNYFLSVVNEKMGSPLSLTIARSFIATIIIGVILILMGWLKPFRAEDGSWRPWPAWLRFIAVGLGLFTIAAALLGYIGLSLFVAFQVVVTGTVLVTAYIGFLSARAIGEEGGFADTSVGRWLSENSSYEDTALDQLGLVVSIAINLMIVVVFLPLILLMWGFQPGDIEAWAYKLATGVSIGSMTISFLGILSGIVVFIIGYFLTRWFQGWLDGSVMARGKV
;
A
#
# COMPACT_ATOMS: atom_id res chain seq x y z
N MET A 1 -36.59 -61.33 -15.22
CA MET A 1 -36.42 -60.02 -14.53
C MET A 1 -35.65 -58.99 -15.36
N PHE A 2 -34.70 -59.39 -16.22
CA PHE A 2 -33.89 -58.47 -17.06
C PHE A 2 -34.72 -57.61 -18.05
N PHE A 3 -35.78 -58.17 -18.65
CA PHE A 3 -36.65 -57.44 -19.59
C PHE A 3 -37.57 -56.38 -18.96
N ARG A 4 -37.84 -56.45 -17.65
CA ARG A 4 -38.63 -55.43 -16.94
C ARG A 4 -37.77 -54.21 -16.55
N LEU A 5 -36.49 -54.43 -16.24
CA LEU A 5 -35.53 -53.35 -15.99
C LEU A 5 -35.17 -52.59 -17.27
N LEU A 6 -35.02 -53.29 -18.41
CA LEU A 6 -34.75 -52.65 -19.69
C LEU A 6 -35.92 -51.75 -20.15
N ARG A 7 -37.17 -52.15 -19.90
CA ARG A 7 -38.36 -51.33 -20.17
C ARG A 7 -38.46 -50.10 -19.26
N LEU A 8 -38.05 -50.20 -18.00
CA LEU A 8 -38.04 -49.05 -17.08
C LEU A 8 -36.94 -48.04 -17.46
N ILE A 9 -35.77 -48.51 -17.89
CA ILE A 9 -34.69 -47.62 -18.39
C ILE A 9 -35.10 -46.97 -19.72
N LEU A 10 -35.78 -47.69 -20.61
CA LEU A 10 -36.23 -47.14 -21.90
C LEU A 10 -37.42 -46.18 -21.76
N VAL A 11 -38.30 -46.37 -20.76
CA VAL A 11 -39.37 -45.43 -20.42
C VAL A 11 -38.82 -44.17 -19.73
N VAL A 12 -37.74 -44.28 -18.94
CA VAL A 12 -37.07 -43.10 -18.35
C VAL A 12 -36.28 -42.33 -19.42
N ILE A 13 -35.66 -42.99 -20.41
CA ILE A 13 -34.99 -42.30 -21.52
C ILE A 13 -36.00 -41.64 -22.47
N VAL A 14 -37.17 -42.23 -22.70
CA VAL A 14 -38.23 -41.62 -23.53
C VAL A 14 -38.99 -40.51 -22.79
N ALA A 15 -39.11 -40.58 -21.45
CA ALA A 15 -39.67 -39.48 -20.65
C ALA A 15 -38.72 -38.28 -20.52
N VAL A 16 -37.41 -38.46 -20.75
CA VAL A 16 -36.42 -37.36 -20.79
C VAL A 16 -36.28 -36.76 -22.20
N PHE A 17 -36.75 -37.46 -23.26
CA PHE A 17 -36.59 -37.01 -24.65
C PHE A 17 -37.91 -36.86 -25.46
N GLY A 18 -39.09 -36.94 -24.83
CA GLY A 18 -40.41 -36.78 -25.46
C GLY A 18 -41.09 -35.43 -25.15
N GLN A 19 -41.09 -34.55 -26.15
CA GLN A 19 -41.38 -33.10 -26.13
C GLN A 19 -42.85 -32.68 -25.84
N PRO A 20 -43.07 -31.36 -25.62
CA PRO A 20 -43.95 -30.64 -26.55
C PRO A 20 -43.20 -29.54 -27.29
N ALA A 21 -43.67 -29.25 -28.50
CA ALA A 21 -43.31 -28.13 -29.36
C ALA A 21 -42.99 -26.85 -28.55
N LEU A 22 -41.78 -26.29 -28.68
CA LEU A 22 -41.50 -25.17 -29.60
C LEU A 22 -42.55 -24.06 -29.52
N GLU A 23 -42.46 -23.25 -28.47
CA GLU A 23 -42.88 -21.84 -28.44
C GLU A 23 -42.45 -21.12 -27.15
N ALA A 24 -42.22 -21.85 -26.04
CA ALA A 24 -41.93 -21.23 -24.74
C ALA A 24 -40.43 -21.02 -24.39
N SER A 25 -39.49 -21.61 -25.12
CA SER A 25 -38.04 -21.52 -24.81
C SER A 25 -37.31 -20.36 -25.51
N ALA A 26 -37.95 -19.69 -26.48
CA ALA A 26 -37.42 -18.45 -27.05
C ALA A 26 -37.60 -17.25 -26.10
N GLN A 27 -38.62 -17.26 -25.24
CA GLN A 27 -38.90 -16.19 -24.27
C GLN A 27 -38.09 -16.31 -22.98
N ALA A 28 -37.73 -17.52 -22.53
CA ALA A 28 -36.97 -17.70 -21.29
C ALA A 28 -35.49 -17.23 -21.40
N ILE A 29 -34.89 -17.29 -22.59
CA ILE A 29 -33.51 -16.85 -22.83
C ILE A 29 -33.45 -15.34 -23.09
N GLY A 30 -34.47 -14.75 -23.73
CA GLY A 30 -34.59 -13.30 -23.92
C GLY A 30 -34.95 -12.54 -22.63
N HIS A 31 -35.62 -13.17 -21.67
CA HIS A 31 -35.93 -12.51 -20.39
C HIS A 31 -34.69 -12.33 -19.49
N GLY A 32 -33.77 -13.30 -19.46
CA GLY A 32 -32.53 -13.16 -18.69
C GLY A 32 -31.60 -12.08 -19.23
N SER A 33 -31.53 -11.91 -20.55
CA SER A 33 -30.70 -10.87 -21.17
C SER A 33 -31.34 -9.49 -21.15
N ALA A 34 -32.65 -9.37 -21.37
CA ALA A 34 -33.36 -8.10 -21.21
C ALA A 34 -33.26 -7.58 -19.78
N GLN A 35 -33.34 -8.47 -18.79
CA GLN A 35 -33.15 -8.13 -17.38
C GLN A 35 -31.70 -7.73 -17.08
N LEU A 36 -30.71 -8.45 -17.62
CA LEU A 36 -29.30 -8.06 -17.50
C LEU A 36 -29.02 -6.70 -18.14
N ILE A 37 -29.56 -6.43 -19.33
CA ILE A 37 -29.45 -5.13 -20.01
C ILE A 37 -30.04 -4.03 -19.14
N ALA A 38 -31.25 -4.22 -18.60
CA ALA A 38 -31.90 -3.25 -17.72
C ALA A 38 -31.09 -3.00 -16.43
N ASP A 39 -30.62 -4.08 -15.77
CA ASP A 39 -29.83 -4.00 -14.55
C ASP A 39 -28.52 -3.26 -14.78
N GLN A 40 -27.76 -3.63 -15.82
CA GLN A 40 -26.49 -2.97 -16.14
C GLN A 40 -26.68 -1.53 -16.62
N THR A 41 -27.74 -1.25 -17.39
CA THR A 41 -28.08 0.13 -17.78
C THR A 41 -28.32 1.00 -16.55
N LYS A 42 -29.08 0.48 -15.57
CA LYS A 42 -29.31 1.18 -14.30
C LYS A 42 -28.01 1.39 -13.52
N VAL A 43 -27.13 0.38 -13.46
CA VAL A 43 -25.80 0.50 -12.83
C VAL A 43 -24.99 1.63 -13.47
N ILE A 44 -24.93 1.68 -14.81
CA ILE A 44 -24.20 2.75 -15.53
C ILE A 44 -24.83 4.14 -15.28
N GLN A 45 -26.16 4.23 -15.22
CA GLN A 45 -26.85 5.48 -14.88
C GLN A 45 -26.53 5.94 -13.45
N ASP A 46 -26.57 5.03 -12.47
CA ASP A 46 -26.24 5.32 -11.07
C ASP A 46 -24.77 5.77 -10.94
N LEU A 47 -23.85 5.11 -11.65
CA LEU A 47 -22.44 5.50 -11.71
C LEU A 47 -22.23 6.86 -12.38
N THR A 48 -23.00 7.18 -13.42
CA THR A 48 -22.97 8.48 -14.07
C THR A 48 -23.45 9.58 -13.11
N ALA A 49 -24.56 9.36 -12.41
CA ALA A 49 -25.06 10.31 -11.42
C ALA A 49 -24.07 10.53 -10.26
N LYS A 50 -23.40 9.47 -9.80
CA LYS A 50 -22.30 9.59 -8.82
C LYS A 50 -21.13 10.40 -9.38
N THR A 51 -20.75 10.17 -10.63
CA THR A 51 -19.69 10.92 -11.32
C THR A 51 -20.01 12.40 -11.37
N ASP A 52 -21.23 12.76 -11.77
CA ASP A 52 -21.69 14.15 -11.83
C ASP A 52 -21.70 14.82 -10.43
N GLY A 53 -22.08 14.08 -9.39
CA GLY A 53 -22.04 14.55 -8.01
C GLY A 53 -20.60 14.83 -7.52
N LEU A 54 -19.66 13.94 -7.85
CA LEU A 54 -18.25 14.09 -7.51
C LEU A 54 -17.59 15.22 -8.31
N GLU A 55 -17.90 15.36 -9.58
CA GLU A 55 -17.40 16.46 -10.41
C GLU A 55 -17.87 17.83 -9.90
N LYS A 56 -19.10 17.94 -9.37
CA LYS A 56 -19.55 19.16 -8.69
C LYS A 56 -18.74 19.46 -7.43
N ARG A 57 -18.46 18.44 -6.60
CA ARG A 57 -17.59 18.59 -5.41
C ARG A 57 -16.16 18.99 -5.77
N LEU A 58 -15.72 18.65 -6.98
CA LEU A 58 -14.40 19.02 -7.50
C LEU A 58 -14.26 20.52 -7.78
N GLY A 59 -15.37 21.20 -8.06
CA GLY A 59 -15.41 22.65 -8.30
C GLY A 59 -15.50 23.50 -7.04
N ASP A 60 -15.51 22.87 -5.86
CA ASP A 60 -15.58 23.58 -4.58
C ASP A 60 -14.21 24.22 -4.25
N PRO A 61 -14.13 25.55 -4.06
CA PRO A 61 -12.87 26.25 -3.77
C PRO A 61 -12.22 25.85 -2.44
N ASP A 62 -12.96 25.21 -1.53
CA ASP A 62 -12.45 24.79 -0.22
C ASP A 62 -11.87 23.37 -0.22
N GLN A 63 -11.68 22.74 -1.39
CA GLN A 63 -11.07 21.41 -1.50
C GLN A 63 -9.59 21.41 -1.06
N ASP A 64 -9.28 20.54 -0.10
CA ASP A 64 -7.91 20.24 0.31
C ASP A 64 -7.35 19.00 -0.42
N ASP A 65 -6.06 18.71 -0.23
CA ASP A 65 -5.43 17.57 -0.90
C ASP A 65 -6.08 16.22 -0.53
N ALA A 66 -6.56 16.11 0.71
CA ALA A 66 -7.21 14.90 1.20
C ALA A 66 -8.57 14.66 0.53
N GLY A 67 -9.40 15.70 0.39
CA GLY A 67 -10.66 15.65 -0.33
C GLY A 67 -10.48 15.31 -1.81
N LEU A 68 -9.44 15.85 -2.45
CA LEU A 68 -9.09 15.49 -3.83
C LEU A 68 -8.64 14.03 -3.97
N VAL A 69 -7.91 13.48 -3.00
CA VAL A 69 -7.53 12.06 -3.00
C VAL A 69 -8.75 11.15 -2.81
N ASP A 70 -9.67 11.51 -1.91
CA ASP A 70 -10.92 10.76 -1.71
C ASP A 70 -11.76 10.72 -3.00
N ILE A 71 -11.96 11.88 -3.64
CA ILE A 71 -12.69 11.96 -4.92
C ILE A 71 -11.98 11.13 -6.00
N ARG A 72 -10.65 11.16 -6.07
CA ARG A 72 -9.86 10.35 -7.01
C ARG A 72 -10.09 8.86 -6.80
N LEU A 73 -10.06 8.38 -5.56
CA LEU A 73 -10.32 6.97 -5.25
C LEU A 73 -11.73 6.54 -5.66
N GLN A 74 -12.73 7.40 -5.40
CA GLN A 74 -14.11 7.13 -5.83
C GLN A 74 -14.26 7.11 -7.36
N PHE A 75 -13.54 7.98 -8.08
CA PHE A 75 -13.48 7.93 -9.54
C PHE A 75 -12.81 6.64 -10.04
N GLU A 76 -11.69 6.22 -9.46
CA GLU A 76 -11.06 4.93 -9.82
C GLU A 76 -12.01 3.75 -9.62
N ASP A 77 -12.80 3.74 -8.53
CA ASP A 77 -13.82 2.72 -8.27
C ASP A 77 -14.97 2.77 -9.28
N ILE A 78 -15.43 3.96 -9.67
CA ILE A 78 -16.44 4.12 -10.73
C ILE A 78 -15.92 3.60 -12.07
N SER A 79 -14.67 3.93 -12.44
CA SER A 79 -14.05 3.46 -13.68
C SER A 79 -13.97 1.93 -13.72
N ARG A 80 -13.53 1.31 -12.61
CA ARG A 80 -13.51 -0.16 -12.45
C ARG A 80 -14.91 -0.77 -12.55
N ALA A 81 -15.91 -0.18 -11.89
CA ALA A 81 -17.29 -0.67 -11.90
C ALA A 81 -17.92 -0.57 -13.30
N ALA A 82 -17.67 0.52 -14.03
CA ALA A 82 -18.14 0.69 -15.40
C ALA A 82 -17.55 -0.38 -16.33
N LEU A 83 -16.23 -0.64 -16.27
CA LEU A 83 -15.60 -1.70 -17.05
C LEU A 83 -16.11 -3.09 -16.67
N THR A 84 -16.39 -3.34 -15.39
CA THR A 84 -16.98 -4.60 -14.93
C THR A 84 -18.37 -4.82 -15.52
N SER A 85 -19.18 -3.76 -15.62
CA SER A 85 -20.49 -3.80 -16.28
C SER A 85 -20.37 -4.16 -17.76
N ALA A 86 -19.40 -3.59 -18.48
CA ALA A 86 -19.13 -3.97 -19.87
C ALA A 86 -18.67 -5.44 -20.01
N LEU A 87 -17.85 -5.93 -19.08
CA LEU A 87 -17.36 -7.31 -19.08
C LEU A 87 -18.47 -8.34 -18.84
N ALA A 88 -19.54 -7.98 -18.12
CA ALA A 88 -20.68 -8.87 -17.86
C ALA A 88 -21.37 -9.35 -19.16
N PHE A 89 -21.32 -8.55 -20.22
CA PHE A 89 -21.92 -8.89 -21.51
C PHE A 89 -21.05 -9.78 -22.41
N ARG A 90 -19.78 -10.03 -22.05
CA ARG A 90 -18.82 -10.72 -22.92
C ARG A 90 -19.32 -12.11 -23.37
N GLN A 91 -19.83 -12.90 -22.43
CA GLN A 91 -20.35 -14.23 -22.74
C GLN A 91 -21.59 -14.16 -23.64
N ARG A 92 -22.54 -13.27 -23.32
CA ARG A 92 -23.76 -13.11 -24.10
C ARG A 92 -23.49 -12.63 -25.53
N LEU A 93 -22.56 -11.70 -25.71
CA LEU A 93 -22.13 -11.24 -27.03
C LEU A 93 -21.51 -12.38 -27.85
N ASN A 94 -20.70 -13.25 -27.23
CA ASN A 94 -20.16 -14.43 -27.90
C ASN A 94 -21.27 -15.40 -28.33
N ASP A 95 -22.23 -15.67 -27.44
CA ASP A 95 -23.38 -16.55 -27.74
C ASP A 95 -24.22 -15.99 -28.90
N ILE A 96 -24.52 -14.68 -28.89
CA ILE A 96 -25.26 -14.02 -29.97
C ILE A 96 -24.49 -14.10 -31.29
N ASN A 97 -23.18 -13.81 -31.28
CA ASN A 97 -22.37 -13.87 -32.50
C ASN A 97 -22.33 -15.29 -33.08
N ASN A 98 -22.09 -16.31 -32.25
CA ASN A 98 -22.09 -17.71 -32.67
C ASN A 98 -23.45 -18.12 -33.25
N ARG A 99 -24.55 -17.65 -32.63
CA ARG A 99 -25.90 -17.96 -33.11
C ARG A 99 -26.21 -17.30 -34.45
N ILE A 100 -25.82 -16.03 -34.64
CA ILE A 100 -25.96 -15.32 -35.92
C ILE A 100 -25.13 -16.01 -37.01
N GLU A 101 -23.93 -16.49 -36.68
CA GLU A 101 -23.06 -17.21 -37.63
C GLU A 101 -23.69 -18.54 -38.07
N VAL A 102 -24.27 -19.30 -37.14
CA VAL A 102 -25.01 -20.54 -37.45
C VAL A 102 -26.25 -20.26 -38.32
N LEU A 103 -26.95 -19.14 -38.09
CA LEU A 103 -28.11 -18.74 -38.90
C LEU A 103 -27.74 -18.28 -40.32
N GLY A 104 -26.46 -18.00 -40.59
CA GLY A 104 -25.97 -17.59 -41.90
C GLY A 104 -26.45 -16.21 -42.36
N ALA A 105 -25.96 -15.81 -43.54
CA ALA A 105 -26.36 -14.55 -44.17
C ALA A 105 -27.81 -14.62 -44.70
N PRO A 106 -28.53 -13.49 -44.75
CA PRO A 106 -29.82 -13.42 -45.43
C PRO A 106 -29.71 -13.84 -46.90
N PRO A 107 -30.76 -14.46 -47.49
CA PRO A 107 -30.77 -14.88 -48.89
C PRO A 107 -30.43 -13.74 -49.84
N ALA A 108 -29.71 -14.04 -50.92
CA ALA A 108 -29.39 -13.06 -51.93
C ALA A 108 -30.65 -12.62 -52.69
N GLN A 109 -30.62 -11.42 -53.27
CA GLN A 109 -31.76 -10.86 -53.99
C GLN A 109 -32.16 -11.77 -55.17
N GLY A 110 -33.31 -12.44 -55.07
CA GLY A 110 -33.83 -13.39 -56.07
C GLY A 110 -33.90 -14.86 -55.61
N GLU A 111 -33.37 -15.21 -54.44
CA GLU A 111 -33.55 -16.54 -53.84
C GLU A 111 -34.91 -16.69 -53.12
N PRO A 112 -35.38 -17.93 -52.89
CA PRO A 112 -36.62 -18.18 -52.15
C PRO A 112 -36.61 -17.46 -50.79
N PRO A 113 -37.73 -16.84 -50.37
CA PRO A 113 -37.80 -16.15 -49.10
C PRO A 113 -37.42 -17.09 -47.95
N GLU A 114 -36.52 -16.61 -47.08
CA GLU A 114 -36.18 -17.27 -45.84
C GLU A 114 -37.44 -17.51 -44.98
N PRO A 115 -37.55 -18.65 -44.26
CA PRO A 115 -38.65 -18.86 -43.34
C PRO A 115 -38.75 -17.72 -42.33
N ALA A 116 -39.96 -17.16 -42.14
CA ALA A 116 -40.18 -16.00 -41.28
C ALA A 116 -39.63 -16.17 -39.84
N ILE A 117 -39.60 -17.41 -39.34
CA ILE A 117 -39.05 -17.76 -38.02
C ILE A 117 -37.54 -17.43 -37.93
N VAL A 118 -36.76 -17.78 -38.96
CA VAL A 118 -35.31 -17.54 -39.00
C VAL A 118 -35.03 -16.04 -39.13
N SER A 119 -35.83 -15.34 -39.95
CA SER A 119 -35.65 -13.90 -40.17
C SER A 119 -36.00 -13.11 -38.92
N ASN A 120 -37.02 -13.54 -38.18
CA ASN A 120 -37.42 -12.94 -36.91
C ASN A 120 -36.39 -13.23 -35.80
N GLU A 121 -35.84 -14.44 -35.72
CA GLU A 121 -34.78 -14.78 -34.76
C GLU A 121 -33.50 -13.97 -35.04
N ARG A 122 -33.07 -13.87 -36.30
CA ARG A 122 -31.93 -13.04 -36.71
C ARG A 122 -32.16 -11.57 -36.35
N GLY A 123 -33.36 -11.04 -36.66
CA GLY A 123 -33.74 -9.66 -36.32
C GLY A 123 -33.68 -9.39 -34.81
N ALA A 124 -34.22 -10.29 -34.00
CA ALA A 124 -34.21 -10.16 -32.54
C ALA A 124 -32.78 -10.18 -31.97
N LEU A 125 -31.93 -11.10 -32.43
CA LEU A 125 -30.52 -11.20 -31.99
C LEU A 125 -29.69 -9.97 -32.38
N VAL A 126 -29.93 -9.41 -33.58
CA VAL A 126 -29.27 -8.16 -34.02
C VAL A 126 -29.72 -6.97 -33.17
N SER A 127 -31.01 -6.89 -32.83
CA SER A 127 -31.54 -5.85 -31.93
C SER A 127 -30.93 -5.95 -30.54
N GLU A 128 -30.90 -7.16 -29.96
CA GLU A 128 -30.30 -7.40 -28.64
C GLU A 128 -28.80 -7.06 -28.63
N LYS A 129 -28.07 -7.43 -29.68
CA LYS A 129 -26.64 -7.06 -29.84
C LYS A 129 -26.46 -5.54 -29.89
N ALA A 130 -27.34 -4.82 -30.57
CA ALA A 130 -27.28 -3.37 -30.64
C ALA A 130 -27.51 -2.71 -29.26
N GLU A 131 -28.48 -3.20 -28.49
CA GLU A 131 -28.75 -2.72 -27.12
C GLU A 131 -27.56 -2.98 -26.19
N ILE A 132 -27.01 -4.21 -26.21
CA ILE A 132 -25.83 -4.55 -25.41
C ILE A 132 -24.64 -3.65 -25.79
N ASN A 133 -24.39 -3.46 -27.09
CA ASN A 133 -23.31 -2.59 -27.56
C ASN A 133 -23.49 -1.14 -27.10
N ALA A 134 -24.73 -0.64 -27.02
CA ALA A 134 -25.01 0.70 -26.50
C ALA A 134 -24.65 0.83 -25.02
N VAL A 135 -24.94 -0.20 -24.19
CA VAL A 135 -24.56 -0.22 -22.77
C VAL A 135 -23.04 -0.34 -22.62
N VAL A 136 -22.39 -1.22 -23.38
CA VAL A 136 -20.92 -1.37 -23.39
C VAL A 136 -20.23 -0.06 -23.79
N ALA A 137 -20.73 0.61 -24.83
CA ALA A 137 -20.20 1.91 -25.26
C ALA A 137 -20.40 2.99 -24.18
N SER A 138 -21.55 3.01 -23.52
CA SER A 138 -21.83 3.94 -22.42
C SER A 138 -20.86 3.72 -21.25
N ALA A 139 -20.60 2.46 -20.89
CA ALA A 139 -19.64 2.09 -19.86
C ALA A 139 -18.20 2.49 -20.23
N GLN A 140 -17.78 2.26 -21.47
CA GLN A 140 -16.46 2.67 -21.97
C GLN A 140 -16.30 4.20 -21.96
N ASN A 141 -17.30 4.93 -22.45
CA ASN A 141 -17.30 6.39 -22.43
C ASN A 141 -17.24 6.95 -21.00
N LEU A 142 -17.98 6.34 -20.06
CA LEU A 142 -17.92 6.72 -18.66
C LEU A 142 -16.52 6.49 -18.08
N SER A 143 -15.88 5.34 -18.35
CA SER A 143 -14.51 5.07 -17.92
C SER A 143 -13.51 6.10 -18.47
N VAL A 144 -13.60 6.44 -19.75
CA VAL A 144 -12.74 7.48 -20.36
C VAL A 144 -12.97 8.85 -19.73
N ARG A 145 -14.22 9.26 -19.52
CA ARG A 145 -14.57 10.53 -18.84
C ARG A 145 -13.98 10.58 -17.43
N VAL A 146 -14.16 9.51 -16.66
CA VAL A 146 -13.68 9.41 -15.28
C VAL A 146 -12.15 9.44 -15.23
N ASN A 147 -11.46 8.78 -16.14
CA ASN A 147 -9.99 8.86 -16.22
C ASN A 147 -9.52 10.30 -16.52
N GLY A 148 -10.20 11.03 -17.41
CA GLY A 148 -9.92 12.45 -17.63
C GLY A 148 -10.13 13.32 -16.37
N LEU A 149 -11.10 13.00 -15.52
CA LEU A 149 -11.30 13.67 -14.23
C LEU A 149 -10.21 13.32 -13.21
N VAL A 150 -9.72 12.07 -13.21
CA VAL A 150 -8.56 11.65 -12.41
C VAL A 150 -7.31 12.44 -12.82
N ASP A 151 -7.07 12.63 -14.12
CA ASP A 151 -5.94 13.44 -14.60
C ASP A 151 -6.08 14.91 -14.19
N LYS A 152 -7.28 15.47 -14.27
CA LYS A 152 -7.57 16.84 -13.79
C LYS A 152 -7.27 16.99 -12.30
N ILE A 153 -7.64 16.00 -11.48
CA ILE A 153 -7.29 15.99 -10.05
C ILE A 153 -5.77 16.05 -9.87
N SER A 154 -5.02 15.26 -10.62
CA SER A 154 -3.56 15.27 -10.51
C SER A 154 -2.95 16.64 -10.82
N VAL A 155 -3.48 17.36 -11.81
CA VAL A 155 -3.06 18.74 -12.13
C VAL A 155 -3.39 19.68 -10.97
N MET A 156 -4.63 19.68 -10.48
CA MET A 156 -5.05 20.56 -9.37
C MET A 156 -4.24 20.30 -8.09
N ARG A 157 -3.95 19.03 -7.77
CA ARG A 157 -3.09 18.69 -6.63
C ARG A 157 -1.68 19.23 -6.80
N SER A 158 -1.13 19.19 -8.02
CA SER A 158 0.18 19.79 -8.33
C SER A 158 0.16 21.31 -8.14
N GLU A 159 -0.91 21.98 -8.56
CA GLU A 159 -1.10 23.43 -8.37
C GLU A 159 -1.26 23.81 -6.90
N LEU A 160 -2.07 23.06 -6.14
CA LEU A 160 -2.21 23.23 -4.70
C LEU A 160 -0.88 23.04 -3.98
N PHE A 161 -0.13 22.00 -4.34
CA PHE A 161 1.20 21.76 -3.77
C PHE A 161 2.14 22.94 -4.07
N ARG A 162 2.21 23.41 -5.32
CA ARG A 162 3.01 24.58 -5.70
C ARG A 162 2.58 25.83 -4.93
N SER A 163 1.28 26.04 -4.78
CA SER A 163 0.72 27.15 -4.01
C SER A 163 1.16 27.07 -2.55
N VAL A 164 0.99 25.92 -1.89
CA VAL A 164 1.32 25.73 -0.47
C VAL A 164 2.82 25.92 -0.20
N ILE A 165 3.71 25.38 -1.04
CA ILE A 165 5.16 25.49 -0.80
C ILE A 165 5.71 26.88 -1.10
N THR A 166 5.12 27.61 -2.07
CA THR A 166 5.61 28.94 -2.47
C THR A 166 4.93 30.07 -1.71
N LYS A 167 3.82 29.81 -1.02
CA LYS A 167 3.08 30.81 -0.26
C LYS A 167 3.94 31.39 0.86
N HIS A 168 4.12 32.70 0.78
CA HIS A 168 4.79 33.49 1.80
C HIS A 168 3.77 33.97 2.85
N TYR A 169 4.18 33.89 4.12
CA TYR A 169 3.37 34.32 5.25
C TYR A 169 4.12 35.37 6.07
N ASP A 170 3.40 36.43 6.46
CA ASP A 170 3.90 37.45 7.37
C ASP A 170 4.02 36.90 8.79
N LEU A 171 5.27 36.72 9.25
CA LEU A 171 5.56 36.15 10.58
C LEU A 171 5.14 37.07 11.72
N ASN A 172 5.00 38.37 11.47
CA ASN A 172 4.58 39.34 12.49
C ASN A 172 3.16 39.04 13.00
N ASP A 173 2.25 38.63 12.11
CA ASP A 173 0.88 38.30 12.48
C ASP A 173 0.81 36.96 13.22
N ALA A 174 1.62 35.99 12.79
CA ALA A 174 1.71 34.67 13.41
C ALA A 174 2.36 34.69 14.80
N LEU A 175 3.27 35.63 15.06
CA LEU A 175 3.95 35.81 16.36
C LEU A 175 3.37 36.98 17.16
N SER A 176 2.19 37.47 16.78
CA SER A 176 1.52 38.59 17.44
C SER A 176 1.00 38.21 18.85
N PRO A 177 0.84 39.18 19.77
CA PRO A 177 0.17 38.94 21.05
C PRO A 177 -1.23 38.32 20.89
N GLN A 178 -1.93 38.64 19.79
CA GLN A 178 -3.23 38.05 19.48
C GLN A 178 -3.10 36.54 19.21
N ALA A 179 -2.10 36.11 18.42
CA ALA A 179 -1.88 34.69 18.17
C ALA A 179 -1.58 33.90 19.46
N PHE A 180 -0.89 34.52 20.43
CA PHE A 180 -0.70 33.92 21.76
C PHE A 180 -1.99 33.86 22.58
N SER A 181 -2.85 34.87 22.51
CA SER A 181 -4.18 34.84 23.11
C SER A 181 -5.04 33.73 22.50
N ASP A 182 -5.08 33.64 21.17
CA ASP A 182 -5.83 32.63 20.44
C ASP A 182 -5.34 31.21 20.79
N ALA A 183 -4.01 31.04 20.95
CA ALA A 183 -3.44 29.78 21.43
C ALA A 183 -3.90 29.43 22.85
N HIS A 184 -3.93 30.41 23.75
CA HIS A 184 -4.40 30.21 25.12
C HIS A 184 -5.89 29.86 25.16
N ASP A 185 -6.72 30.58 24.40
CA ASP A 185 -8.15 30.33 24.30
C ASP A 185 -8.43 28.94 23.73
N GLN A 186 -7.64 28.51 22.74
CA GLN A 186 -7.73 27.16 22.20
C GLN A 186 -7.38 26.10 23.26
N ILE A 187 -6.26 26.27 23.98
CA ILE A 187 -5.84 25.33 25.03
C ILE A 187 -6.91 25.24 26.13
N THR A 188 -7.46 26.38 26.55
CA THR A 188 -8.52 26.39 27.57
C THR A 188 -9.82 25.79 27.06
N GLY A 189 -10.18 26.01 25.79
CA GLY A 189 -11.33 25.40 25.14
C GLY A 189 -11.19 23.88 25.03
N LEU A 190 -10.04 23.39 24.57
CA LEU A 190 -9.73 21.96 24.52
C LEU A 190 -9.77 21.33 25.91
N TYR A 191 -9.16 21.98 26.91
CA TYR A 191 -9.20 21.53 28.30
C TYR A 191 -10.64 21.43 28.82
N LYS A 192 -11.48 22.45 28.58
CA LYS A 192 -12.89 22.44 28.98
C LYS A 192 -13.67 21.32 28.27
N ALA A 193 -13.45 21.12 26.97
CA ALA A 193 -14.10 20.06 26.20
C ALA A 193 -13.73 18.67 26.74
N VAL A 194 -12.44 18.40 26.93
CA VAL A 194 -11.94 17.13 27.46
C VAL A 194 -12.37 16.92 28.90
N SER A 195 -12.27 17.93 29.77
CA SER A 195 -12.70 17.84 31.17
C SER A 195 -14.19 17.60 31.30
N SER A 196 -15.01 18.29 30.49
CA SER A 196 -16.46 18.10 30.45
C SER A 196 -16.82 16.70 29.99
N TRP A 197 -16.21 16.24 28.90
CA TRP A 197 -16.38 14.87 28.40
C TRP A 197 -15.95 13.83 29.43
N LEU A 198 -14.79 13.99 30.06
CA LEU A 198 -14.28 13.04 31.05
C LEU A 198 -15.21 12.95 32.26
N SER A 199 -15.69 14.10 32.77
CA SER A 199 -16.68 14.13 33.85
C SER A 199 -18.00 13.46 33.43
N PHE A 200 -18.47 13.69 32.20
CA PHE A 200 -19.65 13.01 31.67
C PHE A 200 -19.45 11.49 31.56
N ALA A 201 -18.33 11.08 30.98
CA ALA A 201 -17.98 9.70 30.71
C ALA A 201 -17.87 8.91 32.03
N LEU A 202 -17.17 9.46 33.03
CA LEU A 202 -17.01 8.83 34.35
C LEU A 202 -18.31 8.82 35.16
N LYS A 203 -19.15 9.87 35.09
CA LYS A 203 -20.40 9.90 35.88
C LYS A 203 -21.53 9.08 35.27
N PHE A 204 -21.67 9.11 33.95
CA PHE A 204 -22.85 8.56 33.27
C PHE A 204 -22.56 7.33 32.40
N LYS A 205 -21.30 7.04 32.09
CA LYS A 205 -20.89 5.96 31.17
C LYS A 205 -19.75 5.09 31.73
N PHE A 206 -19.52 5.09 33.04
CA PHE A 206 -18.41 4.35 33.66
C PHE A 206 -18.39 2.86 33.28
N GLN A 207 -19.54 2.17 33.39
CA GLN A 207 -19.65 0.76 33.03
C GLN A 207 -19.34 0.51 31.54
N ALA A 208 -19.77 1.42 30.66
CA ALA A 208 -19.47 1.34 29.23
C ALA A 208 -17.98 1.55 28.94
N ILE A 209 -17.32 2.51 29.60
CA ILE A 209 -15.87 2.75 29.49
C ILE A 209 -15.11 1.52 29.95
N LEU A 210 -15.49 0.96 31.10
CA LEU A 210 -14.82 -0.19 31.67
C LEU A 210 -14.98 -1.42 30.77
N ALA A 211 -16.19 -1.71 30.30
CA ALA A 211 -16.45 -2.79 29.34
C ALA A 211 -15.65 -2.60 28.04
N ALA A 212 -15.70 -1.41 27.45
CA ALA A 212 -14.99 -1.09 26.22
C ALA A 212 -13.47 -1.21 26.36
N THR A 213 -12.91 -0.68 27.44
CA THR A 213 -11.46 -0.73 27.71
C THR A 213 -11.01 -2.17 27.97
N LEU A 214 -11.77 -2.95 28.74
CA LEU A 214 -11.46 -4.35 28.99
C LEU A 214 -11.53 -5.19 27.72
N MET A 215 -12.52 -4.96 26.85
CA MET A 215 -12.61 -5.66 25.56
C MET A 215 -11.45 -5.29 24.63
N ALA A 216 -11.09 -4.01 24.56
CA ALA A 216 -9.92 -3.56 23.80
C ALA A 216 -8.61 -4.17 24.34
N LEU A 217 -8.44 -4.20 25.67
CA LEU A 217 -7.29 -4.85 26.31
C LEU A 217 -7.28 -6.36 26.07
N ALA A 218 -8.44 -7.02 26.12
CA ALA A 218 -8.54 -8.45 25.85
C ALA A 218 -8.10 -8.79 24.42
N LEU A 219 -8.55 -8.02 23.42
CA LEU A 219 -8.13 -8.19 22.01
C LEU A 219 -6.63 -7.96 21.83
N ALA A 220 -6.08 -6.90 22.45
CA ALA A 220 -4.65 -6.63 22.41
C ALA A 220 -3.83 -7.70 23.14
N ALA A 221 -4.34 -8.23 24.26
CA ALA A 221 -3.72 -9.31 25.01
C ALA A 221 -3.72 -10.63 24.24
N VAL A 222 -4.82 -10.96 23.53
CA VAL A 222 -4.86 -12.13 22.64
C VAL A 222 -3.78 -12.03 21.57
N LEU A 223 -3.60 -10.85 20.96
CA LEU A 223 -2.56 -10.63 19.97
C LEU A 223 -1.15 -10.74 20.57
N LEU A 224 -0.89 -10.11 21.73
CA LEU A 224 0.42 -10.18 22.37
C LEU A 224 0.76 -11.58 22.87
N ILE A 225 -0.16 -12.24 23.57
CA ILE A 225 0.05 -13.57 24.15
C ILE A 225 0.13 -14.61 23.03
N GLY A 226 -0.79 -14.55 22.05
CA GLY A 226 -0.78 -15.42 20.89
C GLY A 226 0.47 -15.24 20.05
N GLY A 227 0.84 -14.00 19.75
CA GLY A 227 2.05 -13.67 19.01
C GLY A 227 3.33 -14.11 19.74
N ARG A 228 3.42 -13.89 21.06
CA ARG A 228 4.57 -14.38 21.85
C ARG A 228 4.63 -15.90 21.93
N ARG A 229 3.50 -16.60 21.97
CA ARG A 229 3.51 -18.08 21.96
C ARG A 229 3.95 -18.64 20.61
N LEU A 230 3.52 -18.02 19.51
CA LEU A 230 3.87 -18.45 18.16
C LEU A 230 5.30 -18.07 17.77
N PHE A 231 5.80 -16.91 18.20
CA PHE A 231 7.07 -16.34 17.75
C PHE A 231 8.11 -16.13 18.89
N GLY A 232 7.88 -16.70 20.08
CA GLY A 232 8.64 -16.38 21.30
C GLY A 232 10.16 -16.55 21.21
N ARG A 233 10.64 -17.54 20.45
CA ARG A 233 12.10 -17.76 20.24
C ARG A 233 12.77 -16.71 19.35
N ILE A 234 11.97 -15.94 18.62
CA ILE A 234 12.43 -14.97 17.61
C ILE A 234 12.19 -13.54 18.11
N PHE A 235 11.59 -13.39 19.30
CA PHE A 235 11.09 -12.11 19.82
C PHE A 235 12.07 -11.40 20.76
N GLU A 236 12.86 -12.15 21.53
CA GLU A 236 13.75 -11.59 22.55
C GLU A 236 15.22 -11.79 22.15
N ALA A 237 15.99 -10.72 22.25
CA ALA A 237 17.44 -10.77 22.14
C ALA A 237 18.00 -11.54 23.33
N ASP A 238 18.62 -12.69 23.07
CA ASP A 238 19.27 -13.49 24.10
C ASP A 238 20.57 -12.81 24.54
N PRO A 239 20.68 -12.32 25.80
CA PRO A 239 21.88 -11.65 26.28
C PRO A 239 23.11 -12.57 26.36
N THR A 240 22.92 -13.89 26.32
CA THR A 240 23.99 -14.88 26.43
C THR A 240 24.74 -15.11 25.12
N VAL A 241 24.19 -14.66 24.00
CA VAL A 241 24.81 -14.79 22.67
C VAL A 241 25.75 -13.62 22.41
N GLU A 242 27.06 -13.89 22.42
CA GLU A 242 28.09 -12.85 22.21
C GLU A 242 28.16 -12.38 20.75
N GLU A 243 27.97 -13.28 19.78
CA GLU A 243 28.04 -12.98 18.33
C GLU A 243 26.80 -13.49 17.58
N PRO A 244 25.64 -12.81 17.70
CA PRO A 244 24.45 -13.21 16.97
C PRO A 244 24.61 -12.94 15.46
N SER A 245 24.19 -13.87 14.60
CA SER A 245 24.13 -13.65 13.13
C SER A 245 23.28 -12.42 12.79
N TYR A 246 23.62 -11.70 11.71
CA TYR A 246 22.91 -10.49 11.28
C TYR A 246 21.40 -10.75 11.07
N LEU A 247 21.04 -11.92 10.54
CA LEU A 247 19.65 -12.30 10.29
C LEU A 247 18.87 -12.54 11.59
N SER A 248 19.54 -13.07 12.63
CA SER A 248 18.95 -13.21 13.95
C SER A 248 18.65 -11.82 14.56
N ARG A 249 19.60 -10.89 14.46
CA ARG A 249 19.41 -9.50 14.90
C ARG A 249 18.25 -8.81 14.17
N LEU A 250 18.16 -9.00 12.85
CA LEU A 250 17.09 -8.44 12.03
C LEU A 250 15.73 -8.99 12.43
N SER A 251 15.66 -10.31 12.60
CA SER A 251 14.42 -10.98 12.96
C SER A 251 13.93 -10.56 14.35
N VAL A 252 14.82 -10.48 15.34
CA VAL A 252 14.49 -9.95 16.67
C VAL A 252 14.07 -8.49 16.58
N ALA A 253 14.79 -7.65 15.83
CA ALA A 253 14.43 -6.25 15.66
C ALA A 253 13.05 -6.08 15.00
N PHE A 254 12.73 -6.89 13.98
CA PHE A 254 11.44 -6.88 13.30
C PHE A 254 10.30 -7.33 14.21
N TRP A 255 10.42 -8.49 14.86
CA TRP A 255 9.33 -9.02 15.68
C TRP A 255 9.13 -8.26 17.00
N SER A 256 10.21 -7.78 17.63
CA SER A 256 10.14 -6.94 18.84
C SER A 256 9.51 -5.57 18.60
N THR A 257 9.43 -5.13 17.34
CA THR A 257 8.78 -3.87 16.94
C THR A 257 7.38 -4.09 16.42
N LEU A 258 7.21 -5.04 15.49
CA LEU A 258 5.94 -5.31 14.81
C LEU A 258 4.85 -5.73 15.80
N LEU A 259 5.10 -6.76 16.61
CA LEU A 259 4.05 -7.33 17.46
C LEU A 259 3.54 -6.34 18.52
N PRO A 260 4.39 -5.62 19.28
CA PRO A 260 3.90 -4.63 20.23
C PRO A 260 3.20 -3.46 19.56
N THR A 261 3.66 -3.04 18.38
CA THR A 261 3.05 -1.94 17.63
C THR A 261 1.68 -2.33 17.09
N LEU A 262 1.53 -3.55 16.55
CA LEU A 262 0.24 -4.11 16.13
C LEU A 262 -0.70 -4.28 17.32
N ALA A 263 -0.20 -4.78 18.45
CA ALA A 263 -1.01 -4.91 19.66
C ALA A 263 -1.53 -3.56 20.16
N LEU A 264 -0.68 -2.53 20.15
CA LEU A 264 -1.07 -1.18 20.50
C LEU A 264 -2.07 -0.60 19.49
N GLY A 265 -1.88 -0.86 18.20
CA GLY A 265 -2.81 -0.47 17.14
C GLY A 265 -4.18 -1.12 17.30
N VAL A 266 -4.23 -2.44 17.55
CA VAL A 266 -5.46 -3.18 17.85
C VAL A 266 -6.12 -2.65 19.11
N PHE A 267 -5.34 -2.38 20.16
CA PHE A 267 -5.86 -1.76 21.38
C PHE A 267 -6.53 -0.41 21.08
N PHE A 268 -5.85 0.50 20.37
CA PHE A 268 -6.38 1.82 20.04
C PHE A 268 -7.60 1.76 19.12
N ALA A 269 -7.54 0.99 18.04
CA ALA A 269 -8.66 0.82 17.12
C ALA A 269 -9.88 0.23 17.82
N SER A 270 -9.67 -0.80 18.66
CA SER A 270 -10.76 -1.42 19.43
C SER A 270 -11.32 -0.47 20.47
N ALA A 271 -10.46 0.30 21.17
CA ALA A 271 -10.89 1.28 22.16
C ALA A 271 -11.77 2.36 21.52
N VAL A 272 -11.36 2.93 20.39
CA VAL A 272 -12.16 3.90 19.62
C VAL A 272 -13.47 3.27 19.15
N PHE A 273 -13.41 2.07 18.59
CA PHE A 273 -14.59 1.36 18.10
C PHE A 273 -15.62 1.16 19.22
N PHE A 274 -15.21 0.62 20.37
CA PHE A 274 -16.13 0.38 21.48
C PHE A 274 -16.60 1.69 22.13
N PHE A 275 -15.74 2.71 22.23
CA PHE A 275 -16.15 4.01 22.79
C PHE A 275 -17.20 4.69 21.90
N ASN A 276 -17.09 4.55 20.57
CA ASN A 276 -18.13 4.97 19.64
C ASN A 276 -19.39 4.11 19.77
N TYR A 277 -19.26 2.78 19.79
CA TYR A 277 -20.38 1.84 19.91
C TYR A 277 -21.25 2.12 21.14
N TYR A 278 -20.64 2.36 22.30
CA TYR A 278 -21.36 2.67 23.53
C TYR A 278 -21.79 4.15 23.67
N ASN A 279 -21.56 4.97 22.64
CA ASN A 279 -21.82 6.41 22.63
C ASN A 279 -21.15 7.13 23.81
N VAL A 280 -19.89 6.78 24.08
CA VAL A 280 -19.04 7.43 25.09
C VAL A 280 -18.41 8.69 24.52
N LEU A 281 -18.01 8.68 23.24
CA LEU A 281 -17.46 9.85 22.56
C LEU A 281 -18.60 10.81 22.19
N ARG A 282 -18.48 12.09 22.57
CA ARG A 282 -19.45 13.15 22.27
C ARG A 282 -18.77 14.31 21.55
N GLY A 283 -19.49 14.93 20.61
CA GLY A 283 -18.96 16.03 19.79
C GLY A 283 -17.65 15.64 19.11
N ASP A 284 -16.71 16.57 19.06
CA ASP A 284 -15.41 16.38 18.38
C ASP A 284 -14.38 15.57 19.20
N ILE A 285 -14.74 15.11 20.41
CA ILE A 285 -13.82 14.32 21.26
C ILE A 285 -13.37 13.05 20.56
N GLY A 286 -14.24 12.42 19.76
CA GLY A 286 -13.86 11.25 18.96
C GLY A 286 -12.71 11.57 18.00
N THR A 287 -12.79 12.72 17.32
CA THR A 287 -11.76 13.20 16.39
C THR A 287 -10.45 13.50 17.13
N PHE A 288 -10.51 14.21 18.27
CA PHE A 288 -9.32 14.50 19.08
C PHE A 288 -8.67 13.25 19.64
N LEU A 289 -9.46 12.29 20.12
CA LEU A 289 -8.95 11.02 20.62
C LEU A 289 -8.26 10.23 19.51
N ASN A 290 -8.88 10.11 18.32
CA ASN A 290 -8.25 9.43 17.18
C ASN A 290 -6.93 10.08 16.79
N ALA A 291 -6.88 11.40 16.71
CA ALA A 291 -5.65 12.13 16.42
C ALA A 291 -4.58 11.88 17.50
N LEU A 292 -4.93 11.94 18.79
CA LEU A 292 -4.01 11.68 19.89
C LEU A 292 -3.48 10.24 19.88
N LEU A 293 -4.35 9.25 19.68
CA LEU A 293 -3.94 7.84 19.60
C LEU A 293 -3.05 7.57 18.38
N THR A 294 -3.30 8.26 17.26
CA THR A 294 -2.41 8.21 16.08
C THR A 294 -1.01 8.74 16.43
N VAL A 295 -0.92 9.85 17.15
CA VAL A 295 0.37 10.40 17.62
C VAL A 295 1.08 9.44 18.56
N ILE A 296 0.37 8.90 19.56
CA ILE A 296 0.97 7.95 20.52
C ILE A 296 1.45 6.69 19.79
N GLY A 297 0.65 6.16 18.87
CA GLY A 297 1.00 4.98 18.07
C GLY A 297 2.22 5.22 17.18
N MET A 298 2.27 6.36 16.49
CA MET A 298 3.41 6.78 15.67
C MET A 298 4.68 6.94 16.51
N VAL A 299 4.63 7.68 17.61
CA VAL A 299 5.78 7.90 18.50
C VAL A 299 6.26 6.58 19.11
N PHE A 300 5.34 5.73 19.54
CA PHE A 300 5.66 4.39 20.04
C PHE A 300 6.35 3.54 18.98
N CYS A 301 5.81 3.51 17.76
CA CYS A 301 6.37 2.76 16.64
C CYS A 301 7.78 3.24 16.29
N VAL A 302 7.97 4.56 16.12
CA VAL A 302 9.28 5.16 15.81
C VAL A 302 10.29 4.89 16.93
N ASN A 303 9.88 5.07 18.19
CA ASN A 303 10.74 4.80 19.33
C ASN A 303 11.16 3.33 19.39
N ARG A 304 10.21 2.39 19.24
CA ARG A 304 10.49 0.95 19.23
C ARG A 304 11.39 0.56 18.08
N LEU A 305 11.09 1.03 16.87
CA LEU A 305 11.88 0.75 15.68
C LEU A 305 13.32 1.23 15.85
N THR A 306 13.50 2.47 16.31
CA THR A 306 14.84 3.05 16.49
C THR A 306 15.61 2.33 17.60
N ASN A 307 14.94 1.93 18.69
CA ASN A 307 15.56 1.12 19.74
C ASN A 307 15.97 -0.25 19.23
N ALA A 308 15.13 -0.93 18.45
CA ALA A 308 15.43 -2.26 17.92
C ALA A 308 16.57 -2.25 16.88
N VAL A 309 16.68 -1.19 16.08
CA VAL A 309 17.75 -1.06 15.08
C VAL A 309 19.10 -0.72 15.72
N LEU A 310 19.10 0.20 16.71
CA LEU A 310 20.34 0.69 17.34
C LEU A 310 20.72 -0.08 18.62
N GLU A 311 19.76 -0.79 19.21
CA GLU A 311 19.83 -1.60 20.44
C GLU A 311 20.83 -1.10 21.49
N PRO A 312 20.60 0.08 22.11
CA PRO A 312 21.60 0.68 23.00
C PRO A 312 21.87 -0.13 24.27
N ARG A 313 20.95 -1.03 24.64
CA ARG A 313 21.06 -1.88 25.84
C ARG A 313 21.88 -3.14 25.60
N LEU A 314 21.79 -3.72 24.39
CA LEU A 314 22.48 -4.94 24.00
C LEU A 314 23.31 -4.66 22.74
N PRO A 315 24.55 -4.15 22.90
CA PRO A 315 25.36 -3.71 21.78
C PRO A 315 25.72 -4.84 20.79
N ASN A 316 25.63 -6.11 21.17
CA ASN A 316 25.89 -7.23 20.26
C ASN A 316 24.71 -7.47 19.29
N TRP A 317 23.52 -7.02 19.64
CA TRP A 317 22.28 -7.23 18.89
C TRP A 317 21.93 -6.08 17.95
N ARG A 318 22.73 -5.00 17.89
CA ARG A 318 22.46 -3.86 17.01
C ARG A 318 22.61 -4.23 15.53
N LEU A 319 21.74 -3.65 14.70
CA LEU A 319 21.78 -3.81 13.23
C LEU A 319 22.81 -2.90 12.58
N ILE A 320 22.96 -1.69 13.11
CA ILE A 320 23.90 -0.69 12.59
C ILE A 320 25.02 -0.49 13.61
N PRO A 321 26.30 -0.57 13.22
CA PRO A 321 27.45 -0.45 14.12
C PRO A 321 27.63 1.00 14.61
N VAL A 322 26.76 1.44 15.54
CA VAL A 322 26.79 2.76 16.18
C VAL A 322 27.16 2.63 17.64
N ALA A 323 28.03 3.50 18.13
CA ALA A 323 28.43 3.57 19.52
C ALA A 323 27.23 3.76 20.46
N THR A 324 27.24 3.06 21.61
CA THR A 324 26.13 3.06 22.58
C THR A 324 25.71 4.45 23.05
N GLY A 325 26.66 5.37 23.23
CA GLY A 325 26.37 6.76 23.60
C GLY A 325 25.58 7.48 22.51
N SER A 326 26.07 7.42 21.27
CA SER A 326 25.40 8.02 20.11
C SER A 326 24.07 7.34 19.78
N ALA A 327 23.97 6.03 19.97
CA ALA A 327 22.73 5.27 19.79
C ALA A 327 21.61 5.78 20.72
N ARG A 328 21.90 6.03 22.00
CA ARG A 328 20.93 6.63 22.94
C ARG A 328 20.47 8.01 22.51
N TRP A 329 21.40 8.86 22.03
CA TRP A 329 21.06 10.17 21.50
C TRP A 329 20.22 10.09 20.22
N LEU A 330 20.56 9.20 19.29
CA LEU A 330 19.78 8.99 18.07
C LEU A 330 18.36 8.50 18.37
N VAL A 331 18.19 7.56 19.30
CA VAL A 331 16.86 7.14 19.78
C VAL A 331 16.08 8.33 20.32
N GLY A 332 16.70 9.13 21.21
CA GLY A 332 16.08 10.31 21.81
C GLY A 332 15.66 11.35 20.78
N LEU A 333 16.58 11.73 19.89
CA LEU A 333 16.35 12.73 18.84
C LEU A 333 15.30 12.27 17.81
N THR A 334 15.32 10.99 17.42
CA THR A 334 14.35 10.44 16.46
C THR A 334 12.96 10.35 17.09
N THR A 335 12.88 9.99 18.38
CA THR A 335 11.63 10.00 19.14
C THR A 335 11.11 11.43 19.33
N ALA A 336 11.98 12.39 19.63
CA ALA A 336 11.63 13.80 19.73
C ALA A 336 11.10 14.35 18.40
N MET A 337 11.71 13.96 17.28
CA MET A 337 11.25 14.33 15.94
C MET A 337 9.81 13.83 15.69
N ALA A 338 9.57 12.55 15.95
CA ALA A 338 8.23 11.95 15.81
C ALA A 338 7.21 12.62 16.75
N LEU A 339 7.62 12.98 17.97
CA LEU A 339 6.77 13.69 18.91
C LEU A 339 6.39 15.08 18.39
N VAL A 340 7.35 15.85 17.87
CA VAL A 340 7.09 17.19 17.32
C VAL A 340 6.17 17.13 16.11
N LEU A 341 6.41 16.21 15.18
CA LEU A 341 5.54 15.99 14.03
C LEU A 341 4.13 15.53 14.44
N GLY A 342 4.06 14.59 15.39
CA GLY A 342 2.80 14.09 15.92
C GLY A 342 2.01 15.19 16.63
N LEU A 343 2.63 15.96 17.51
CA LEU A 343 1.98 17.10 18.17
C LEU A 343 1.53 18.15 17.16
N ASN A 344 2.34 18.44 16.14
CA ASN A 344 1.93 19.36 15.07
C ASN A 344 0.70 18.84 14.30
N TYR A 345 0.63 17.53 14.04
CA TYR A 345 -0.56 16.91 13.43
C TYR A 345 -1.78 16.98 14.36
N PHE A 346 -1.64 16.60 15.63
CA PHE A 346 -2.73 16.67 16.61
C PHE A 346 -3.30 18.08 16.74
N LEU A 347 -2.43 19.09 16.89
CA LEU A 347 -2.84 20.48 16.93
C LEU A 347 -3.46 20.94 15.60
N SER A 348 -3.14 20.31 14.47
CA SER A 348 -3.88 20.51 13.21
C SER A 348 -5.34 20.17 13.31
N VAL A 349 -5.61 18.97 13.82
CA VAL A 349 -6.97 18.48 13.97
C VAL A 349 -7.75 19.35 14.96
N VAL A 350 -7.09 19.79 16.04
CA VAL A 350 -7.70 20.71 17.01
C VAL A 350 -8.01 22.08 16.37
N ASN A 351 -7.06 22.69 15.65
CA ASN A 351 -7.26 23.96 14.96
C ASN A 351 -8.44 23.91 13.98
N GLU A 352 -8.50 22.85 13.17
CA GLU A 352 -9.54 22.68 12.16
C GLU A 352 -10.94 22.56 12.80
N LYS A 353 -11.09 21.68 13.81
CA LYS A 353 -12.41 21.47 14.45
C LYS A 353 -12.84 22.63 15.34
N MET A 354 -11.91 23.41 15.89
CA MET A 354 -12.22 24.59 16.69
C MET A 354 -12.37 25.87 15.85
N GLY A 355 -12.23 25.80 14.51
CA GLY A 355 -12.34 26.96 13.63
C GLY A 355 -11.28 28.02 13.91
N SER A 356 -10.07 27.61 14.27
CA SER A 356 -9.02 28.51 14.75
C SER A 356 -8.44 29.39 13.63
N PRO A 357 -7.98 30.62 13.94
CA PRO A 357 -7.38 31.52 12.96
C PRO A 357 -6.16 30.94 12.26
N LEU A 358 -5.92 31.38 11.02
CA LEU A 358 -4.78 30.96 10.20
C LEU A 358 -3.43 31.30 10.86
N SER A 359 -3.34 32.43 11.57
CA SER A 359 -2.15 32.86 12.33
C SER A 359 -1.66 31.79 13.31
N LEU A 360 -2.58 31.14 14.04
CA LEU A 360 -2.25 30.08 14.99
C LEU A 360 -1.71 28.82 14.30
N THR A 361 -2.27 28.47 13.15
CA THR A 361 -1.80 27.34 12.32
C THR A 361 -0.40 27.59 11.78
N ILE A 362 -0.11 28.82 11.35
CA ILE A 362 1.22 29.24 10.90
C ILE A 362 2.21 29.20 12.08
N ALA A 363 1.84 29.79 13.23
CA ALA A 363 2.69 29.88 14.41
C ALA A 363 3.15 28.52 14.93
N ARG A 364 2.23 27.55 15.05
CA ARG A 364 2.60 26.21 15.52
C ARG A 364 3.54 25.51 14.52
N SER A 365 3.27 25.67 13.22
CA SER A 365 4.01 25.01 12.15
C SER A 365 5.43 25.60 12.04
N PHE A 366 5.55 26.91 12.24
CA PHE A 366 6.81 27.61 12.40
C PHE A 366 7.61 27.01 13.57
N ILE A 367 7.04 26.93 14.78
CA ILE A 367 7.74 26.37 15.94
C ILE A 367 8.15 24.92 15.69
N ALA A 368 7.26 24.09 15.16
CA ALA A 368 7.55 22.69 14.86
C ALA A 368 8.72 22.54 13.87
N THR A 369 8.72 23.32 12.78
CA THR A 369 9.78 23.24 11.75
C THR A 369 11.13 23.73 12.24
N ILE A 370 11.16 24.75 13.12
CA ILE A 370 12.39 25.19 13.78
C ILE A 370 12.96 24.07 14.66
N ILE A 371 12.12 23.44 15.49
CA ILE A 371 12.56 22.34 16.36
C ILE A 371 13.08 21.17 15.52
N ILE A 372 12.38 20.81 14.43
CA ILE A 372 12.81 19.74 13.51
C ILE A 372 14.16 20.08 12.89
N GLY A 373 14.35 21.30 12.39
CA GLY A 373 15.63 21.74 11.84
C GLY A 373 16.77 21.67 12.84
N VAL A 374 16.53 22.05 14.11
CA VAL A 374 17.51 21.91 15.20
C VAL A 374 17.83 20.45 15.48
N ILE A 375 16.84 19.58 15.55
CA ILE A 375 17.04 18.13 15.74
C ILE A 375 17.90 17.54 14.62
N LEU A 376 17.68 17.94 13.36
CA LEU A 376 18.51 17.49 12.22
C LEU A 376 19.97 17.93 12.34
N ILE A 377 20.21 19.18 12.75
CA ILE A 377 21.56 19.69 12.98
C ILE A 377 22.24 18.90 14.12
N LEU A 378 21.53 18.65 15.22
CA LEU A 378 22.03 17.85 16.34
C LEU A 378 22.38 16.42 15.91
N MET A 379 21.51 15.77 15.12
CA MET A 379 21.77 14.43 14.58
C MET A 379 23.03 14.41 13.69
N GLY A 380 23.22 15.41 12.83
CA GLY A 380 24.37 15.51 11.95
C GLY A 380 25.70 15.74 12.69
N TRP A 381 25.67 16.28 13.90
CA TRP A 381 26.86 16.53 14.73
C TRP A 381 27.27 15.35 15.60
N LEU A 382 26.45 14.30 15.68
CA LEU A 382 26.81 13.09 16.40
C LEU A 382 28.03 12.40 15.77
N LYS A 383 28.81 11.72 16.63
CA LYS A 383 29.96 10.89 16.24
C LYS A 383 29.65 9.41 16.46
N PRO A 384 28.91 8.77 15.54
CA PRO A 384 28.34 7.45 15.77
C PRO A 384 29.35 6.31 15.71
N PHE A 385 30.47 6.45 15.01
CA PHE A 385 31.39 5.32 14.78
C PHE A 385 32.56 5.36 15.76
N ARG A 386 32.94 4.19 16.25
CA ARG A 386 34.17 4.02 17.04
C ARG A 386 35.22 3.38 16.15
N ALA A 387 36.36 4.03 15.99
CA ALA A 387 37.49 3.48 15.25
C ALA A 387 38.27 2.48 16.09
N GLU A 388 39.06 1.62 15.43
CA GLU A 388 39.89 0.60 16.07
C GLU A 388 40.92 1.21 17.05
N ASP A 389 41.34 2.45 16.82
CA ASP A 389 42.21 3.25 17.68
C ASP A 389 41.50 3.84 18.92
N GLY A 390 40.21 3.57 19.10
CA GLY A 390 39.39 4.10 20.19
C GLY A 390 38.87 5.52 19.98
N SER A 391 39.19 6.19 18.87
CA SER A 391 38.73 7.54 18.53
C SER A 391 37.29 7.55 17.99
N TRP A 392 36.57 8.64 18.24
CA TRP A 392 35.19 8.83 17.76
C TRP A 392 35.16 9.42 16.35
N ARG A 393 34.62 8.67 15.39
CA ARG A 393 34.46 9.09 14.00
C ARG A 393 33.06 9.69 13.76
N PRO A 394 32.96 10.87 13.11
CA PRO A 394 31.69 11.46 12.70
C PRO A 394 31.02 10.63 11.59
N TRP A 395 29.78 10.99 11.27
CA TRP A 395 29.15 10.57 10.02
C TRP A 395 30.06 10.88 8.82
N PRO A 396 29.93 10.13 7.70
CA PRO A 396 30.54 10.53 6.44
C PRO A 396 30.24 12.01 6.14
N ALA A 397 31.25 12.74 5.68
CA ALA A 397 31.16 14.19 5.54
C ALA A 397 29.92 14.62 4.73
N TRP A 398 29.62 13.93 3.63
CA TRP A 398 28.45 14.18 2.80
C TRP A 398 27.12 14.07 3.57
N LEU A 399 26.94 13.03 4.40
CA LEU A 399 25.70 12.81 5.16
C LEU A 399 25.54 13.86 6.26
N ARG A 400 26.64 14.23 6.92
CA ARG A 400 26.67 15.33 7.89
C ARG A 400 26.29 16.66 7.24
N PHE A 401 26.89 17.00 6.09
CA PHE A 401 26.60 18.25 5.39
C PHE A 401 25.16 18.29 4.87
N ILE A 402 24.62 17.16 4.39
CA ILE A 402 23.20 17.07 4.01
C ILE A 402 22.30 17.27 5.23
N ALA A 403 22.54 16.57 6.34
CA ALA A 403 21.69 16.69 7.53
C ALA A 403 21.69 18.12 8.11
N VAL A 404 22.88 18.72 8.24
CA VAL A 404 23.03 20.10 8.72
C VAL A 404 22.47 21.10 7.70
N GLY A 405 22.74 20.90 6.41
CA GLY A 405 22.24 21.75 5.33
C GLY A 405 20.72 21.75 5.25
N LEU A 406 20.08 20.58 5.34
CA LEU A 406 18.62 20.45 5.37
C LEU A 406 18.03 21.05 6.65
N GLY A 407 18.68 20.87 7.80
CA GLY A 407 18.25 21.51 9.05
C GLY A 407 18.30 23.04 8.97
N LEU A 408 19.41 23.59 8.48
CA LEU A 408 19.57 25.03 8.26
C LEU A 408 18.61 25.57 7.20
N PHE A 409 18.40 24.84 6.10
CA PHE A 409 17.45 25.21 5.06
C PHE A 409 16.02 25.25 5.59
N THR A 410 15.62 24.24 6.37
CA THR A 410 14.29 24.17 7.00
C THR A 410 14.07 25.38 7.90
N ILE A 411 15.06 25.74 8.72
CA ILE A 411 15.03 26.91 9.59
C ILE A 411 14.96 28.21 8.78
N ALA A 412 15.81 28.36 7.77
CA ALA A 412 15.86 29.55 6.92
C ALA A 412 14.54 29.76 6.16
N ALA A 413 13.98 28.71 5.57
CA ALA A 413 12.68 28.75 4.90
C ALA A 413 11.57 29.19 5.86
N ALA A 414 11.55 28.66 7.08
CA ALA A 414 10.58 29.05 8.11
C ALA A 414 10.73 30.53 8.51
N LEU A 415 11.97 31.00 8.73
CA LEU A 415 12.28 32.40 9.08
C LEU A 415 11.99 33.39 7.95
N LEU A 416 12.02 32.94 6.70
CA LEU A 416 11.65 33.74 5.53
C LEU A 416 10.13 33.68 5.23
N GLY A 417 9.33 33.08 6.09
CA GLY A 417 7.87 33.01 5.94
C GLY A 417 7.36 31.90 5.00
N TYR A 418 8.23 31.04 4.47
CA TYR A 418 7.85 29.90 3.62
C TYR A 418 7.53 28.65 4.46
N ILE A 419 6.45 28.73 5.26
CA ILE A 419 6.09 27.68 6.22
C ILE A 419 5.69 26.36 5.55
N GLY A 420 5.02 26.42 4.39
CA GLY A 420 4.68 25.22 3.62
C GLY A 420 5.94 24.47 3.13
N LEU A 421 6.95 25.22 2.66
CA LEU A 421 8.23 24.65 2.23
C LEU A 421 9.01 24.03 3.40
N SER A 422 9.09 24.72 4.54
CA SER A 422 9.81 24.19 5.70
C SER A 422 9.15 22.93 6.25
N LEU A 423 7.81 22.90 6.33
CA LEU A 423 7.06 21.70 6.69
C LEU A 423 7.30 20.57 5.71
N PHE A 424 7.23 20.85 4.40
CA PHE A 424 7.46 19.85 3.36
C PHE A 424 8.86 19.21 3.51
N VAL A 425 9.91 20.01 3.67
CA VAL A 425 11.27 19.47 3.87
C VAL A 425 11.36 18.66 5.17
N ALA A 426 10.79 19.17 6.27
CA ALA A 426 10.77 18.46 7.55
C ALA A 426 10.10 17.07 7.43
N PHE A 427 8.93 17.01 6.79
CA PHE A 427 8.24 15.74 6.53
C PHE A 427 9.05 14.84 5.59
N GLN A 428 9.60 15.40 4.50
CA GLN A 428 10.32 14.63 3.49
C GLN A 428 11.60 14.01 4.05
N VAL A 429 12.30 14.70 4.95
CA VAL A 429 13.49 14.15 5.64
C VAL A 429 13.14 12.92 6.47
N VAL A 430 12.04 12.99 7.24
CA VAL A 430 11.62 11.86 8.07
C VAL A 430 11.12 10.70 7.21
N VAL A 431 10.26 10.99 6.24
CA VAL A 431 9.62 9.99 5.38
C VAL A 431 10.63 9.33 4.46
N THR A 432 11.37 10.11 3.66
CA THR A 432 12.40 9.59 2.74
C THR A 432 13.54 8.94 3.52
N GLY A 433 13.95 9.54 4.64
CA GLY A 433 14.98 8.96 5.51
C GLY A 433 14.59 7.58 6.03
N THR A 434 13.34 7.39 6.47
CA THR A 434 12.83 6.09 6.92
C THR A 434 12.83 5.06 5.81
N VAL A 435 12.39 5.45 4.60
CA VAL A 435 12.38 4.58 3.41
C VAL A 435 13.80 4.16 3.02
N LEU A 436 14.75 5.10 3.00
CA LEU A 436 16.16 4.82 2.70
C LEU A 436 16.82 3.92 3.75
N VAL A 437 16.58 4.16 5.04
CA VAL A 437 17.10 3.31 6.12
C VAL A 437 16.52 1.90 6.03
N THR A 438 15.23 1.78 5.72
CA THR A 438 14.57 0.47 5.55
C THR A 438 15.13 -0.27 4.34
N ALA A 439 15.31 0.41 3.20
CA ALA A 439 15.96 -0.16 2.03
C ALA A 439 17.40 -0.61 2.33
N TYR A 440 18.16 0.21 3.06
CA TYR A 440 19.53 -0.10 3.47
C TYR A 440 19.60 -1.33 4.39
N ILE A 441 18.71 -1.44 5.37
CA ILE A 441 18.58 -2.64 6.20
C ILE A 441 18.25 -3.85 5.33
N GLY A 442 17.36 -3.70 4.34
CA GLY A 442 17.05 -4.74 3.37
C GLY A 442 18.27 -5.21 2.57
N PHE A 443 19.10 -4.28 2.08
CA PHE A 443 20.32 -4.60 1.35
C PHE A 443 21.33 -5.35 2.23
N LEU A 444 21.47 -4.96 3.49
CA LEU A 444 22.31 -5.68 4.45
C LEU A 444 21.78 -7.10 4.71
N SER A 445 20.46 -7.27 4.80
CA SER A 445 19.82 -8.58 4.94
C SER A 445 20.04 -9.48 3.73
N ALA A 446 19.89 -8.93 2.52
CA ALA A 446 20.19 -9.65 1.29
C ALA A 446 21.64 -10.10 1.25
N ARG A 447 22.58 -9.21 1.61
CA ARG A 447 24.00 -9.55 1.69
C ARG A 447 24.27 -10.67 2.69
N ALA A 448 23.70 -10.61 3.90
CA ALA A 448 23.88 -11.64 4.91
C ALA A 448 23.32 -13.02 4.47
N ILE A 449 22.26 -13.05 3.66
CA ILE A 449 21.72 -14.29 3.08
C ILE A 449 22.64 -14.86 1.98
N GLY A 450 23.34 -13.98 1.25
CA GLY A 450 24.23 -14.37 0.14
C GLY A 450 25.66 -14.70 0.56
N GLU A 451 26.03 -14.52 1.83
CA GLU A 451 27.31 -14.97 2.38
C GLU A 451 27.32 -16.50 2.56
N GLU A 452 28.49 -17.12 2.47
CA GLU A 452 28.67 -18.58 2.58
C GLU A 452 28.10 -19.09 3.92
N GLY A 453 27.20 -20.08 3.87
CA GLY A 453 26.46 -20.57 5.04
C GLY A 453 25.35 -19.64 5.56
N GLY A 454 25.26 -18.39 5.08
CA GLY A 454 24.30 -17.39 5.57
C GLY A 454 22.83 -17.75 5.28
N PHE A 455 22.56 -18.43 4.15
CA PHE A 455 21.22 -18.95 3.86
C PHE A 455 20.85 -20.12 4.77
N ALA A 456 21.79 -21.00 5.11
CA ALA A 456 21.56 -22.14 5.98
C ALA A 456 21.14 -21.71 7.40
N ASP A 457 21.60 -20.56 7.88
CA ASP A 457 21.19 -19.99 9.18
C ASP A 457 19.74 -19.45 9.21
N THR A 458 19.14 -19.21 8.05
CA THR A 458 17.74 -18.77 7.96
C THR A 458 16.78 -19.85 8.45
N SER A 459 15.57 -19.49 8.86
CA SER A 459 14.54 -20.48 9.23
C SER A 459 14.16 -21.40 8.07
N VAL A 460 14.17 -20.88 6.84
CA VAL A 460 13.88 -21.65 5.62
C VAL A 460 15.07 -22.54 5.23
N GLY A 461 16.30 -22.04 5.34
CA GLY A 461 17.51 -22.79 5.07
C GLY A 461 17.71 -23.96 6.04
N ARG A 462 17.47 -23.75 7.34
CA ARG A 462 17.48 -24.83 8.34
C ARG A 462 16.44 -25.90 8.05
N TRP A 463 15.20 -25.50 7.73
CA TRP A 463 14.16 -26.46 7.36
C TRP A 463 14.54 -27.25 6.09
N LEU A 464 15.14 -26.58 5.09
CA LEU A 464 15.56 -27.22 3.85
C LEU A 464 16.75 -28.18 4.06
N SER A 465 17.68 -27.82 4.94
CA SER A 465 18.81 -28.66 5.36
C SER A 465 18.35 -29.88 6.18
N GLU A 466 17.36 -29.70 7.07
CA GLU A 466 16.83 -30.78 7.92
C GLU A 466 15.91 -31.74 7.15
N ASN A 467 15.14 -31.24 6.17
CA ASN A 467 14.10 -31.99 5.48
C ASN A 467 14.53 -32.48 4.07
N SER A 468 15.72 -32.13 3.60
CA SER A 468 16.22 -32.51 2.28
C SER A 468 17.74 -32.69 2.29
N SER A 469 18.25 -33.70 1.57
CA SER A 469 19.68 -33.98 1.44
C SER A 469 20.36 -33.06 0.41
N TYR A 470 20.11 -31.75 0.49
CA TYR A 470 20.82 -30.78 -0.34
C TYR A 470 22.28 -30.68 0.11
N GLU A 471 23.18 -30.68 -0.87
CA GLU A 471 24.60 -30.42 -0.66
C GLU A 471 24.80 -28.96 -0.21
N ASP A 472 25.75 -28.70 0.68
CA ASP A 472 26.02 -27.35 1.22
C ASP A 472 26.23 -26.32 0.10
N THR A 473 26.88 -26.75 -0.99
CA THR A 473 27.09 -25.93 -2.19
C THR A 473 25.78 -25.52 -2.88
N ALA A 474 24.73 -26.34 -2.82
CA ALA A 474 23.42 -26.00 -3.38
C ALA A 474 22.68 -24.98 -2.51
N LEU A 475 22.82 -25.05 -1.18
CA LEU A 475 22.28 -24.07 -0.25
C LEU A 475 22.95 -22.70 -0.41
N ASP A 476 24.26 -22.67 -0.64
CA ASP A 476 25.00 -21.43 -0.93
C ASP A 476 24.58 -20.81 -2.27
N GLN A 477 24.41 -21.62 -3.31
CA GLN A 477 23.90 -21.13 -4.60
C GLN A 477 22.48 -20.56 -4.47
N LEU A 478 21.60 -21.20 -3.69
CA LEU A 478 20.28 -20.68 -3.39
C LEU A 478 20.34 -19.37 -2.59
N GLY A 479 21.22 -19.28 -1.59
CA GLY A 479 21.47 -18.06 -0.83
C GLY A 479 21.87 -16.89 -1.72
N LEU A 480 22.79 -17.12 -2.66
CA LEU A 480 23.21 -16.12 -3.64
C LEU A 480 22.04 -15.69 -4.54
N VAL A 481 21.27 -16.63 -5.09
CA VAL A 481 20.11 -16.30 -5.94
C VAL A 481 19.05 -15.51 -5.15
N VAL A 482 18.75 -15.92 -3.91
CA VAL A 482 17.81 -15.23 -3.03
C VAL A 482 18.31 -13.83 -2.69
N SER A 483 19.61 -13.64 -2.44
CA SER A 483 20.18 -12.31 -2.19
C SER A 483 20.00 -11.36 -3.38
N ILE A 484 20.23 -11.85 -4.60
CA ILE A 484 20.04 -11.08 -5.84
C ILE A 484 18.56 -10.74 -6.02
N ALA A 485 17.67 -11.72 -5.78
CA ALA A 485 16.23 -11.51 -5.87
C ALA A 485 15.72 -10.46 -4.87
N ILE A 486 16.19 -10.50 -3.62
CA ILE A 486 15.84 -9.50 -2.59
C ILE A 486 16.39 -8.12 -2.99
N ASN A 487 17.64 -8.02 -3.45
CA ASN A 487 18.21 -6.75 -3.91
C ASN A 487 17.39 -6.14 -5.06
N LEU A 488 16.98 -6.96 -6.03
CA LEU A 488 16.12 -6.53 -7.12
C LEU A 488 14.73 -6.11 -6.62
N MET A 489 14.14 -6.89 -5.71
CA MET A 489 12.85 -6.55 -5.08
C MET A 489 12.91 -5.22 -4.32
N ILE A 490 14.00 -4.94 -3.60
CA ILE A 490 14.21 -3.67 -2.91
C ILE A 490 14.16 -2.51 -3.92
N VAL A 491 14.88 -2.61 -5.04
CA VAL A 491 14.85 -1.55 -6.06
C VAL A 491 13.44 -1.41 -6.65
N VAL A 492 12.80 -2.52 -7.03
CA VAL A 492 11.47 -2.53 -7.66
C VAL A 492 10.38 -1.98 -6.73
N VAL A 493 10.50 -2.16 -5.41
CA VAL A 493 9.50 -1.67 -4.44
C VAL A 493 9.82 -0.26 -3.95
N PHE A 494 11.06 -0.01 -3.52
CA PHE A 494 11.41 1.25 -2.87
C PHE A 494 11.59 2.39 -3.88
N LEU A 495 12.04 2.13 -5.11
CA LEU A 495 12.20 3.19 -6.11
C LEU A 495 10.85 3.82 -6.51
N PRO A 496 9.81 3.06 -6.90
CA PRO A 496 8.49 3.63 -7.16
C PRO A 496 7.90 4.32 -5.94
N LEU A 497 8.10 3.74 -4.74
CA LEU A 497 7.60 4.32 -3.51
C LEU A 497 8.23 5.70 -3.24
N ILE A 498 9.55 5.86 -3.44
CA ILE A 498 10.21 7.16 -3.35
C ILE A 498 9.65 8.12 -4.40
N LEU A 499 9.50 7.70 -5.65
CA LEU A 499 8.95 8.56 -6.70
C LEU A 499 7.53 9.06 -6.36
N LEU A 500 6.65 8.16 -5.90
CA LEU A 500 5.31 8.51 -5.45
C LEU A 500 5.34 9.52 -4.28
N MET A 501 6.23 9.32 -3.31
CA MET A 501 6.41 10.23 -2.17
C MET A 501 6.93 11.61 -2.58
N TRP A 502 7.63 11.71 -3.70
CA TRP A 502 8.09 12.98 -4.28
C TRP A 502 7.06 13.62 -5.22
N GLY A 503 5.87 13.01 -5.37
CA GLY A 503 4.76 13.56 -6.13
C GLY A 503 4.68 13.11 -7.59
N PHE A 504 5.45 12.09 -7.99
CA PHE A 504 5.27 11.48 -9.32
C PHE A 504 3.94 10.74 -9.39
N GLN A 505 3.28 10.77 -10.55
CA GLN A 505 2.00 10.10 -10.73
C GLN A 505 2.21 8.62 -11.06
N PRO A 506 1.29 7.71 -10.67
CA PRO A 506 1.36 6.31 -11.05
C PRO A 506 1.50 6.10 -12.56
N GLY A 507 0.80 6.91 -13.37
CA GLY A 507 0.88 6.86 -14.83
C GLY A 507 2.26 7.23 -15.38
N ASP A 508 2.96 8.20 -14.76
CA ASP A 508 4.33 8.56 -15.14
C ASP A 508 5.30 7.41 -14.84
N ILE A 509 5.13 6.77 -13.68
CA ILE A 509 5.94 5.64 -13.24
C ILE A 509 5.68 4.42 -14.13
N GLU A 510 4.42 4.15 -14.46
CA GLU A 510 4.02 3.06 -15.36
C GLU A 510 4.57 3.28 -16.77
N ALA A 511 4.46 4.49 -17.32
CA ALA A 511 5.03 4.83 -18.62
C ALA A 511 6.57 4.65 -18.64
N TRP A 512 7.26 5.04 -17.56
CA TRP A 512 8.70 4.79 -17.40
C TRP A 512 9.01 3.30 -17.28
N ALA A 513 8.23 2.54 -16.51
CA ALA A 513 8.38 1.10 -16.36
C ALA A 513 8.19 0.38 -17.71
N TYR A 514 7.19 0.77 -18.50
CA TYR A 514 7.00 0.25 -19.86
C TYR A 514 8.17 0.60 -20.77
N LYS A 515 8.68 1.83 -20.73
CA LYS A 515 9.86 2.23 -21.52
C LYS A 515 11.10 1.43 -21.13
N LEU A 516 11.33 1.18 -19.83
CA LEU A 516 12.44 0.34 -19.36
C LEU A 516 12.27 -1.13 -19.76
N ALA A 517 11.04 -1.66 -19.70
CA ALA A 517 10.72 -3.03 -20.08
C ALA A 517 10.87 -3.26 -21.59
N THR A 518 10.29 -2.39 -22.41
CA THR A 518 10.29 -2.47 -23.88
C THR A 518 11.63 -2.05 -24.50
N GLY A 519 12.39 -1.23 -23.79
CA GLY A 519 13.79 -0.90 -24.08
C GLY A 519 14.01 0.52 -24.56
N VAL A 520 15.19 1.04 -24.23
CA VAL A 520 15.64 2.36 -24.65
C VAL A 520 16.58 2.18 -25.84
N SER A 521 16.25 2.83 -26.96
CA SER A 521 17.12 2.89 -28.14
C SER A 521 18.18 3.98 -27.96
N ILE A 522 19.45 3.59 -27.97
CA ILE A 522 20.60 4.51 -28.04
C ILE A 522 21.30 4.24 -29.38
N GLY A 523 21.08 5.11 -30.36
CA GLY A 523 21.53 4.88 -31.73
C GLY A 523 20.83 3.67 -32.36
N SER A 524 21.60 2.70 -32.86
CA SER A 524 21.08 1.45 -33.47
C SER A 524 20.93 0.29 -32.48
N MET A 525 21.23 0.50 -31.20
CA MET A 525 21.21 -0.54 -30.16
C MET A 525 20.00 -0.31 -29.23
N THR A 526 19.09 -1.27 -29.17
CA THR A 526 17.93 -1.26 -28.26
C THR A 526 18.24 -2.11 -27.05
N ILE A 527 18.45 -1.49 -25.88
CA ILE A 527 18.66 -2.22 -24.63
C ILE A 527 17.31 -2.37 -23.94
N SER A 528 16.71 -3.56 -24.01
CA SER A 528 15.45 -3.88 -23.33
C SER A 528 15.69 -4.74 -22.10
N PHE A 529 15.15 -4.31 -20.95
CA PHE A 529 15.28 -5.09 -19.71
C PHE A 529 14.58 -6.44 -19.83
N LEU A 530 13.41 -6.47 -20.48
CA LEU A 530 12.68 -7.71 -20.75
C LEU A 530 13.46 -8.63 -21.69
N GLY A 531 14.20 -8.08 -22.66
CA GLY A 531 15.08 -8.83 -23.54
C GLY A 531 16.26 -9.47 -22.78
N ILE A 532 16.87 -8.73 -21.86
CA ILE A 532 17.95 -9.27 -21.01
C ILE A 532 17.41 -10.38 -20.09
N LEU A 533 16.30 -10.15 -19.40
CA LEU A 533 15.71 -11.12 -18.48
C LEU A 533 15.25 -12.39 -19.21
N SER A 534 14.55 -12.25 -20.34
CA SER A 534 14.15 -13.38 -21.18
C SER A 534 15.37 -14.13 -21.73
N GLY A 535 16.43 -13.42 -22.12
CA GLY A 535 17.70 -14.03 -22.51
C GLY A 535 18.33 -14.88 -21.40
N ILE A 536 18.37 -14.37 -20.15
CA ILE A 536 18.85 -15.12 -18.98
C ILE A 536 17.98 -16.36 -18.73
N VAL A 537 16.65 -16.24 -18.76
CA VAL A 537 15.73 -17.37 -18.56
C VAL A 537 15.93 -18.44 -19.63
N VAL A 538 16.01 -18.05 -20.90
CA VAL A 538 16.26 -18.97 -22.02
C VAL A 538 17.63 -19.64 -21.86
N PHE A 539 18.65 -18.90 -21.43
CA PHE A 539 19.98 -19.47 -21.14
C PHE A 539 19.93 -20.50 -20.01
N ILE A 540 19.25 -20.21 -18.90
CA ILE A 540 19.08 -21.14 -17.77
C ILE A 540 18.36 -22.41 -18.24
N ILE A 541 17.26 -22.29 -18.98
CA ILE A 541 16.52 -23.43 -19.53
C ILE A 541 17.43 -24.25 -20.46
N GLY A 542 18.15 -23.59 -21.36
CA GLY A 542 19.10 -24.23 -22.27
C GLY A 542 20.23 -24.96 -21.52
N TYR A 543 20.75 -24.36 -20.45
CA TYR A 543 21.76 -24.97 -19.59
C TYR A 543 21.24 -26.22 -18.89
N PHE A 544 20.05 -26.19 -18.30
CA PHE A 544 19.46 -27.37 -17.66
C PHE A 544 19.10 -28.46 -18.68
N LEU A 545 18.60 -28.11 -19.85
CA LEU A 545 18.32 -29.06 -20.93
C LEU A 545 19.59 -29.74 -21.43
N THR A 546 20.67 -28.98 -21.64
CA THR A 546 21.96 -29.53 -22.06
C THR A 546 22.57 -30.41 -20.97
N ARG A 547 22.47 -30.01 -19.69
CA ARG A 547 22.97 -30.82 -18.57
C ARG A 547 22.17 -32.11 -18.38
N TRP A 548 20.84 -32.05 -18.54
CA TRP A 548 19.97 -33.22 -18.54
C TRP A 548 20.29 -34.17 -19.70
N PHE A 549 20.49 -33.62 -20.90
CA PHE A 549 20.86 -34.40 -22.09
C PHE A 549 22.25 -35.06 -21.93
N GLN A 550 23.25 -34.32 -21.42
CA GLN A 550 24.57 -34.85 -21.09
C GLN A 550 24.49 -36.00 -20.08
N GLY A 551 23.75 -35.80 -18.97
CA GLY A 551 23.56 -36.83 -17.95
C GLY A 551 22.82 -38.07 -18.48
N TRP A 552 21.85 -37.89 -19.37
CA TRP A 552 21.17 -39.00 -20.04
C TRP A 552 22.11 -39.77 -20.97
N LEU A 553 22.96 -39.09 -21.72
CA LEU A 553 23.93 -39.69 -22.66
C LEU A 553 25.02 -40.47 -21.90
N ASP A 554 25.58 -39.86 -20.85
CA ASP A 554 26.61 -40.48 -20.01
C ASP A 554 26.06 -41.69 -19.23
N GLY A 555 24.85 -41.57 -18.68
CA GLY A 555 24.24 -42.60 -17.84
C GLY A 555 23.58 -43.75 -18.60
N SER A 556 22.99 -43.51 -19.78
CA SER A 556 22.20 -44.53 -20.49
C SER A 556 22.87 -45.08 -21.76
N VAL A 557 23.63 -44.25 -22.49
CA VAL A 557 24.22 -44.62 -23.78
C VAL A 557 25.67 -45.05 -23.61
N MET A 558 26.50 -44.28 -22.89
CA MET A 558 27.92 -44.63 -22.70
C MET A 558 28.16 -45.77 -21.72
N ALA A 559 27.29 -45.94 -20.70
CA ALA A 559 27.33 -47.09 -19.80
C ALA A 559 27.01 -48.43 -20.49
N ARG A 560 26.30 -48.40 -21.63
CA ARG A 560 25.98 -49.59 -22.45
C ARG A 560 26.98 -49.82 -23.60
N GLY A 561 27.98 -48.95 -23.76
CA GLY A 561 29.01 -49.01 -24.81
C GLY A 561 30.36 -49.59 -24.38
N LYS A 562 30.53 -50.02 -23.12
CA LYS A 562 31.70 -50.79 -22.70
C LYS A 562 31.44 -52.29 -22.87
N VAL A 563 31.90 -52.83 -24.01
CA VAL A 563 32.32 -54.23 -24.16
C VAL A 563 33.83 -54.27 -24.07
#